data_AF-A0A350XMH7-F1
#
_entry.id   AF-A0A350XMH7-F1
#
_cell.length_a   1.000
_cell.length_b   1.000
_cell.length_c   1.000
_cell.angle_alpha   90.00
_cell.angle_beta   90.00
_cell.angle_gamma   90.00
#
_symmetry.space_group_name_H-M   'P 1'
#
loop_
_entity.id
_entity.type
_entity.pdbx_description
1 polymer ?
#
loop_
_entity_poly.entity_id
_entity_poly.type
_entity_poly.pdbx_seq_one_letter_code
_entity_poly.pdbx_strand_id
1 'polypeptide(L)' 'MQKYIPLVARVFLTAIFFNSAFGKITGFSGTQQYMAAAGIPAGLTGILLVGAIVCELFGGLSVLLGYKARWGAIAL' A
#
# COMPACT_ATOMS: atom_id res chain seq x y z
N MET A 1 23.51 -14.05 -14.11
CA MET A 1 23.21 -12.60 -14.00
C MET A 1 21.71 -12.29 -13.76
N GLN A 2 20.76 -12.98 -14.40
CA GLN A 2 19.30 -12.69 -14.32
C GLN A 2 18.58 -13.02 -12.98
N LYS A 3 19.25 -13.61 -11.99
CA LYS A 3 18.62 -14.04 -10.72
C LYS A 3 18.51 -12.93 -9.65
N TYR A 4 19.36 -11.91 -9.72
CA TYR A 4 19.42 -10.84 -8.71
C TYR A 4 18.55 -9.63 -9.06
N ILE A 5 18.36 -9.34 -10.35
CA ILE A 5 17.49 -8.28 -10.86
C ILE A 5 16.07 -8.34 -10.27
N PRO A 6 15.37 -9.50 -10.27
CA PRO A 6 14.03 -9.56 -9.69
C PRO A 6 14.01 -9.39 -8.16
N LEU A 7 15.11 -9.70 -7.46
CA LEU A 7 15.21 -9.50 -6.02
C LEU A 7 15.31 -8.01 -5.68
N VAL A 8 16.19 -7.29 -6.38
CA VAL A 8 16.38 -5.84 -6.21
C VAL A 8 15.11 -5.07 -6.60
N ALA A 9 14.47 -5.47 -7.71
CA ALA A 9 13.20 -4.87 -8.14
C ALA A 9 12.10 -5.03 -7.08
N ARG A 10 11.98 -6.19 -6.42
CA ARG A 10 11.01 -6.40 -5.34
C ARG A 10 11.28 -5.51 -4.14
N VAL A 11 12.55 -5.38 -3.73
CA VAL A 11 12.93 -4.52 -2.60
C VAL A 11 12.60 -3.06 -2.89
N PHE A 12 12.93 -2.56 -4.08
CA PHE A 12 12.60 -1.19 -4.49
C PHE A 12 11.08 -0.99 -4.58
N LEU A 13 10.34 -1.95 -5.13
CA LEU A 13 8.89 -1.86 -5.23
C LEU A 13 8.22 -1.82 -3.86
N THR A 14 8.63 -2.70 -2.94
CA THR A 14 8.13 -2.70 -1.56
C THR A 14 8.47 -1.39 -0.84
N ALA A 15 9.66 -0.83 -1.06
CA ALA A 15 10.05 0.45 -0.44
C ALA A 15 9.14 1.61 -0.86
N ILE A 16 8.72 1.67 -2.14
CA ILE A 16 7.78 2.69 -2.64
C ILE A 16 6.42 2.54 -1.93
N PHE A 17 5.91 1.32 -1.82
CA PHE A 17 4.63 1.06 -1.15
C PHE A 17 4.68 1.32 0.37
N PHE A 18 5.79 1.00 1.03
CA PHE A 18 5.98 1.35 2.44
C PHE A 18 6.00 2.86 2.65
N ASN A 19 6.69 3.60 1.79
CA ASN A 19 6.73 5.06 1.85
C ASN A 19 5.34 5.67 1.59
N SER A 20 4.58 5.11 0.64
CA SER A 20 3.17 5.47 0.38
C SER A 20 2.29 5.23 1.61
N ALA A 21 2.38 4.04 2.22
CA ALA A 21 1.63 3.70 3.42
C ALA A 21 1.95 4.64 4.59
N PHE A 22 3.22 4.98 4.80
CA PHE A 22 3.65 5.97 5.80
C PHE A 22 3.08 7.36 5.51
N GLY A 23 3.04 7.75 4.24
CA GLY A 23 2.39 8.97 3.78
C GLY A 23 0.89 9.00 4.09
N LYS A 24 0.19 7.87 3.94
CA LYS A 24 -1.25 7.75 4.28
C LYS A 24 -1.51 7.76 5.78
N ILE A 25 -0.60 7.22 6.59
CA ILE A 25 -0.68 7.26 8.07
C ILE A 25 -0.47 8.69 8.58
N THR A 26 0.53 9.40 8.05
CA THR A 26 0.87 10.77 8.47
C THR A 26 -0.07 11.82 7.88
N GLY A 27 -0.54 11.60 6.65
CA GLY A 27 -1.49 12.44 5.92
C GLY A 27 -2.93 11.97 6.02
N PHE A 28 -3.32 11.27 7.09
CA PHE A 28 -4.62 10.63 7.22
C PHE A 28 -5.78 11.62 7.03
N SER A 29 -5.68 12.81 7.65
CA SER A 29 -6.66 13.89 7.50
C SER A 29 -6.74 14.44 6.08
N GLY A 30 -5.59 14.64 5.41
CA GLY A 30 -5.55 15.12 4.03
C GLY A 30 -6.13 14.10 3.04
N THR A 31 -5.86 12.81 3.25
CA THR A 31 -6.40 11.73 2.42
C THR A 31 -7.90 11.56 2.67
N GLN A 32 -8.37 11.67 3.91
CA GLN A 32 -9.81 11.69 4.22
C GLN A 32 -10.51 12.89 3.57
N GLN A 33 -9.92 14.08 3.59
CA GLN A 33 -10.48 15.25 2.93
C GLN A 33 -10.54 15.06 1.41
N TYR A 34 -9.52 14.43 0.81
CA TYR A 34 -9.52 14.10 -0.62
C TYR A 34 -10.63 13.11 -0.99
N MET A 35 -10.85 12.08 -0.16
CA MET A 35 -11.94 11.12 -0.35
C MET A 35 -13.32 11.73 -0.09
N ALA A 36 -13.43 12.65 0.86
CA ALA A 36 -14.65 13.42 1.10
C ALA A 36 -14.96 14.34 -0.09
N ALA A 37 -13.95 14.98 -0.69
CA ALA A 37 -14.09 15.75 -1.92
C ALA A 37 -14.47 14.89 -3.14
N ALA A 38 -14.06 13.61 -3.13
CA ALA A 38 -14.46 12.62 -4.14
C ALA A 38 -15.88 12.05 -3.92
N GLY A 39 -16.62 12.51 -2.92
CA GLY A 39 -18.01 12.12 -2.66
C GLY A 39 -18.19 10.85 -1.81
N ILE A 40 -17.12 10.33 -1.20
CA ILE A 40 -17.20 9.16 -0.32
C ILE A 40 -17.71 9.60 1.07
N PRO A 41 -18.70 8.91 1.66
CA PRO A 41 -19.23 9.26 2.99
C PRO A 41 -18.12 9.30 4.04
N ALA A 42 -17.98 10.45 4.71
CA ALA A 42 -16.88 10.70 5.65
C ALA A 42 -16.74 9.62 6.74
N GLY A 43 -17.84 9.00 7.18
CA GLY A 43 -17.83 7.91 8.16
C GLY A 43 -17.19 6.60 7.67
N LEU A 44 -17.14 6.37 6.36
CA LEU A 44 -16.53 5.18 5.73
C LEU A 44 -15.07 5.43 5.34
N THR A 45 -14.69 6.69 5.07
CA THR A 45 -13.34 7.05 4.61
C THR A 45 -12.24 6.53 5.55
N GLY A 46 -12.41 6.64 6.87
CA GLY A 46 -11.42 6.17 7.84
C GLY A 46 -11.21 4.66 7.81
N ILE A 47 -12.29 3.88 7.72
CA ILE A 47 -12.21 2.40 7.67
C ILE A 47 -11.58 1.95 6.36
N LEU A 48 -11.94 2.57 5.24
CA LEU A 48 -11.34 2.31 3.93
C LEU A 48 -9.86 2.69 3.89
N LEU A 49 -9.47 3.81 4.50
CA LEU A 49 -8.06 4.23 4.59
C LEU A 49 -7.23 3.28 5.45
N VAL A 50 -7.72 2.91 6.64
CA VAL A 50 -7.03 1.94 7.50
C VAL A 50 -6.94 0.58 6.78
N GLY A 51 -8.01 0.13 6.14
CA GLY A 51 -8.01 -1.09 5.34
C GLY A 51 -7.00 -1.03 4.20
N ALA A 52 -6.91 0.09 3.49
CA ALA A 52 -5.93 0.30 2.42
C ALA A 52 -4.49 0.29 2.94
N ILE A 53 -4.21 0.95 4.07
CA ILE A 53 -2.86 0.96 4.69
C ILE A 53 -2.46 -0.45 5.13
N VAL A 54 -3.37 -1.19 5.76
CA VAL A 54 -3.13 -2.58 6.18
C VAL A 54 -2.88 -3.47 4.97
N CYS A 55 -3.68 -3.32 3.90
CA CYS A 55 -3.47 -4.02 2.64
C CYS A 55 -2.15 -3.63 1.95
N GLU A 56 -1.75 -2.36 1.94
CA GLU A 56 -0.47 -1.89 1.38
C GLU A 56 0.72 -2.48 2.15
N LEU A 57 0.64 -2.52 3.48
CA LEU A 57 1.66 -3.10 4.34
C LEU A 57 1.76 -4.62 4.16
N PHE A 58 0.63 -5.32 4.21
CA PHE A 58 0.59 -6.78 4.00
C PHE A 58 0.96 -7.18 2.57
N GLY A 59 0.48 -6.43 1.57
CA GLY A 59 0.79 -6.61 0.16
C GLY A 59 2.25 -6.34 -0.13
N GLY A 60 2.82 -5.27 0.41
CA GLY A 60 4.25 -4.94 0.33
C GLY A 60 5.14 -6.02 0.97
N LEU A 61 4.75 -6.52 2.14
CA LEU A 61 5.42 -7.65 2.82
C LEU A 61 5.34 -8.95 2.02
N SER A 62 4.18 -9.26 1.43
CA SER A 62 3.99 -10.45 0.58
C SER A 62 4.81 -10.38 -0.71
N VAL A 63 4.94 -9.18 -1.30
CA VAL A 63 5.81 -8.93 -2.47
C VAL A 63 7.29 -9.08 -2.08
N LEU A 64 7.70 -8.58 -0.92
CA LEU A 64 9.08 -8.66 -0.42
C LEU A 64 9.50 -10.12 -0.14
N LEU A 65 8.67 -10.87 0.56
CA LEU A 65 8.92 -12.28 0.90
C LEU A 65 8.79 -13.22 -0.31
N GLY A 66 8.26 -12.75 -1.44
CA GLY A 66 8.08 -13.54 -2.66
C GLY A 66 7.04 -14.67 -2.52
N TYR A 67 6.43 -14.84 -1.36
CA TYR A 67 5.39 -15.82 -1.08
C TYR A 67 4.04 -15.20 -1.46
N LYS A 68 3.48 -15.65 -2.60
CA LYS A 68 2.24 -15.11 -3.19
C LYS A 68 2.27 -13.61 -3.54
N ALA A 69 3.36 -13.11 -4.12
CA ALA A 69 3.43 -11.74 -4.66
C ALA A 69 2.27 -11.36 -5.60
N ARG A 70 1.64 -12.33 -6.28
CA ARG A 70 0.40 -12.11 -7.07
C ARG A 70 -0.81 -11.70 -6.22
N TRP A 71 -0.95 -12.24 -5.01
CA TRP A 71 -2.03 -11.85 -4.09
C TRP A 71 -1.69 -10.53 -3.41
N GLY A 72 -0.42 -10.32 -3.05
CA GLY A 72 0.05 -9.01 -2.57
C GLY A 72 -0.17 -7.89 -3.58
N ALA A 73 0.02 -8.15 -4.88
CA ALA A 73 -0.23 -7.21 -5.97
C ALA A 73 -1.72 -7.06 -6.36
N ILE A 74 -2.61 -7.97 -5.93
CA ILE A 74 -4.07 -7.80 -6.06
C ILE A 74 -4.62 -7.03 -4.85
N ALA A 75 -3.98 -7.17 -3.69
CA ALA A 75 -4.33 -6.44 -2.47
C ALA A 75 -3.77 -5.01 -2.43
N LEU A 76 -2.71 -4.75 -3.21
CA LEU A 76 -2.15 -3.43 -3.50
C LEU A 76 -2.91 -2.74 -4.63
#